data_AF-A0A662GS60-F1
#
_entry.id   AF-A0A662GS60-F1
#
_cell.length_a   1.000
_cell.length_b   1.000
_cell.length_c   1.000
_cell.angle_alpha   90.00
_cell.angle_beta   90.00
_cell.angle_gamma   90.00
#
_symmetry.space_group_name_H-M   'P 1'
#
loop_
_entity.id
_entity.type
_entity.pdbx_description
1 polymer ?
#
loop_
_entity_poly.entity_id
_entity_poly.type
_entity_poly.pdbx_seq_one_letter_code
_entity_poly.pdbx_strand_id
1 'polypeptide(L)'
;HLLDMDLRRISRELSKKFNELREITRFLIEQRKERISLLRDERNKTDELNEKVKEVAQAIKQLRTRRKELQQFINEKKNEGNQLKNKIKELTERIQLLEKELKGFSRRELKKIEANIERLEWALQTQSLPDIIERRLTERILRLSERLKHLKEKEEKWKELQRMRQELEKYKMDLNALRRSLAIYYEERRKIDEKITELIKIRDERKSEADKHHIQVQELRKEVEFINEKLAKIRDLRNKIMQTLKRISKIREEQEELKRKEELKRIIAQRLREIQEKFLTQGKLDYEDLEFLVEHGLLTDDFLDRLLTMSEEEQAEAILEQLEGSDLALKENEEDVSGSVDEAQQ
;
A
#
# COMPACT_ATOMS: atom_id res chain seq x y z
N HIS A 1 -58.18 -31.02 14.78
CA HIS A 1 -57.92 -31.21 13.32
C HIS A 1 -57.60 -29.91 12.57
N LEU A 2 -58.36 -28.82 12.71
CA LEU A 2 -58.07 -27.54 12.01
C LEU A 2 -56.69 -26.93 12.35
N LEU A 3 -56.33 -26.84 13.64
CA LEU A 3 -55.03 -26.34 14.10
C LEU A 3 -53.83 -27.14 13.56
N ASP A 4 -53.96 -28.47 13.42
CA ASP A 4 -52.91 -29.36 12.92
C ASP A 4 -52.72 -29.18 11.39
N MET A 5 -53.81 -28.98 10.63
CA MET A 5 -53.71 -28.66 9.20
C MET A 5 -53.02 -27.31 8.95
N ASP A 6 -53.28 -26.31 9.78
CA ASP A 6 -52.65 -25.00 9.67
C ASP A 6 -51.17 -25.05 10.02
N LEU A 7 -50.78 -25.78 11.08
CA LEU A 7 -49.37 -26.00 11.43
C LEU A 7 -48.61 -26.76 10.32
N ARG A 8 -49.24 -27.75 9.66
CA ARG A 8 -48.70 -28.47 8.49
C ARG A 8 -48.50 -27.58 7.27
N ARG A 9 -49.40 -26.62 7.07
CA ARG A 9 -49.30 -25.65 5.98
C ARG A 9 -48.20 -24.63 6.24
N ILE A 10 -48.18 -24.04 7.44
CA ILE A 10 -47.17 -23.06 7.87
C ILE A 10 -45.75 -23.65 7.83
N SER A 11 -45.57 -24.89 8.29
CA SER A 11 -44.28 -25.59 8.24
C SER A 11 -43.78 -25.85 6.80
N ARG A 12 -44.69 -26.22 5.88
CA ARG A 12 -44.35 -26.38 4.46
C ARG A 12 -43.95 -25.07 3.80
N GLU A 13 -44.68 -23.98 4.08
CA GLU A 13 -44.37 -22.64 3.55
C GLU A 13 -43.04 -22.10 4.13
N LEU A 14 -42.78 -22.28 5.43
CA LEU A 14 -41.52 -21.93 6.07
C LEU A 14 -40.34 -22.73 5.48
N SER A 15 -40.54 -24.02 5.21
CA SER A 15 -39.50 -24.88 4.61
C SER A 15 -39.19 -24.47 3.16
N LYS A 16 -40.21 -24.10 2.36
CA LYS A 16 -40.01 -23.53 1.02
C LYS A 16 -39.20 -22.24 1.07
N LYS A 17 -39.61 -21.29 1.91
CA LYS A 17 -38.87 -20.02 2.13
C LYS A 17 -37.44 -20.26 2.63
N PHE A 18 -37.22 -21.27 3.46
CA PHE A 18 -35.87 -21.63 3.91
C PHE A 18 -34.98 -22.12 2.75
N ASN A 19 -35.53 -22.91 1.83
CA ASN A 19 -34.81 -23.39 0.65
C ASN A 19 -34.52 -22.26 -0.35
N GLU A 20 -35.49 -21.37 -0.60
CA GLU A 20 -35.29 -20.15 -1.40
C GLU A 20 -34.16 -19.28 -0.81
N LEU A 21 -34.19 -19.04 0.50
CA LEU A 21 -33.11 -18.31 1.19
C LEU A 21 -31.76 -19.03 1.08
N ARG A 22 -31.74 -20.37 1.03
CA ARG A 22 -30.50 -21.15 0.85
C ARG A 22 -29.92 -20.97 -0.55
N GLU A 23 -30.75 -20.95 -1.59
CA GLU A 23 -30.33 -20.68 -2.97
C GLU A 23 -29.81 -19.26 -3.12
N ILE A 24 -30.53 -18.26 -2.60
CA ILE A 24 -30.08 -16.86 -2.58
C ILE A 24 -28.75 -16.73 -1.83
N THR A 25 -28.58 -17.46 -0.72
CA THR A 25 -27.31 -17.47 0.03
C THR A 25 -26.16 -17.99 -0.84
N ARG A 26 -26.37 -19.09 -1.59
CA ARG A 26 -25.34 -19.65 -2.48
C ARG A 26 -24.94 -18.65 -3.56
N PHE A 27 -25.92 -18.05 -4.23
CA PHE A 27 -25.69 -17.04 -5.26
C PHE A 27 -24.91 -15.82 -4.72
N LEU A 28 -25.30 -15.29 -3.55
CA LEU A 28 -24.59 -14.17 -2.93
C LEU A 28 -23.17 -14.54 -2.50
N ILE A 29 -22.91 -15.78 -2.08
CA ILE A 29 -21.56 -16.26 -1.78
C ILE A 29 -20.69 -16.30 -3.03
N GLU A 30 -21.22 -16.75 -4.17
CA GLU A 30 -20.50 -16.77 -5.44
C GLU A 30 -20.17 -15.35 -5.91
N GLN A 31 -21.15 -14.44 -5.91
CA GLN A 31 -20.91 -13.03 -6.23
C GLN A 31 -19.87 -12.40 -5.29
N ARG A 32 -19.94 -12.69 -3.99
CA ARG A 32 -18.95 -12.23 -3.02
C ARG A 32 -17.55 -12.73 -3.37
N LYS A 33 -17.40 -14.00 -3.75
CA LYS A 33 -16.09 -14.57 -4.14
C LYS A 33 -15.54 -13.88 -5.38
N GLU A 34 -16.37 -13.68 -6.39
CA GLU A 34 -15.99 -12.98 -7.62
C GLU A 34 -15.52 -11.54 -7.32
N ARG A 35 -16.30 -10.78 -6.55
CA ARG A 35 -15.96 -9.40 -6.16
C ARG A 35 -14.70 -9.32 -5.30
N ILE A 36 -14.47 -10.28 -4.41
CA ILE A 36 -13.23 -10.38 -3.63
C ILE A 36 -12.04 -10.68 -4.55
N SER A 37 -12.20 -11.52 -5.58
CA SER A 37 -11.14 -11.81 -6.55
C SER A 37 -10.74 -10.54 -7.29
N LEU A 38 -11.72 -9.84 -7.89
CA LEU A 38 -11.49 -8.57 -8.58
C LEU A 38 -10.83 -7.54 -7.67
N LEU A 39 -11.27 -7.46 -6.40
CA LEU A 39 -10.69 -6.56 -5.42
C LEU A 39 -9.21 -6.87 -5.12
N ARG A 40 -8.81 -8.14 -5.10
CA ARG A 40 -7.41 -8.53 -4.95
C ARG A 40 -6.60 -8.12 -6.17
N ASP A 41 -7.12 -8.37 -7.36
CA ASP A 41 -6.43 -8.04 -8.62
C ASP A 41 -6.23 -6.53 -8.76
N GLU A 42 -7.26 -5.73 -8.50
CA GLU A 42 -7.19 -4.27 -8.55
C GLU A 42 -6.29 -3.68 -7.45
N ARG A 43 -6.25 -4.31 -6.28
CA ARG A 43 -5.31 -3.93 -5.22
C ARG A 43 -3.86 -4.20 -5.64
N ASN A 44 -3.58 -5.37 -6.19
CA ASN A 44 -2.24 -5.72 -6.68
C ASN A 44 -1.77 -4.73 -7.76
N LYS A 45 -2.64 -4.40 -8.74
CA LYS A 45 -2.34 -3.37 -9.75
C LYS A 45 -2.03 -2.01 -9.13
N THR A 46 -2.81 -1.61 -8.13
CA THR A 46 -2.59 -0.34 -7.41
C THR A 46 -1.23 -0.34 -6.71
N ASP A 47 -0.89 -1.43 -6.04
CA ASP A 47 0.38 -1.57 -5.31
C ASP A 47 1.58 -1.55 -6.29
N GLU A 48 1.51 -2.30 -7.40
CA GLU A 48 2.53 -2.29 -8.47
C GLU A 48 2.73 -0.89 -9.10
N LEU A 49 1.63 -0.18 -9.37
CA LEU A 49 1.72 1.18 -9.93
C LEU A 49 2.33 2.15 -8.91
N ASN A 50 1.97 2.03 -7.63
CA ASN A 50 2.54 2.85 -6.56
C ASN A 50 4.04 2.60 -6.37
N GLU A 51 4.49 1.35 -6.51
CA GLU A 51 5.92 1.02 -6.50
C GLU A 51 6.65 1.71 -7.67
N LYS A 52 6.12 1.59 -8.90
CA LYS A 52 6.69 2.25 -10.07
C LYS A 52 6.71 3.78 -9.92
N VAL A 53 5.67 4.38 -9.33
CA VAL A 53 5.66 5.82 -9.02
C VAL A 53 6.78 6.19 -8.03
N LYS A 54 7.03 5.37 -7.01
CA LYS A 54 8.13 5.58 -6.05
C LYS A 54 9.50 5.48 -6.72
N GLU A 55 9.71 4.47 -7.56
CA GLU A 55 10.96 4.30 -8.33
C GLU A 55 11.24 5.51 -9.22
N VAL A 56 10.24 5.95 -9.99
CA VAL A 56 10.36 7.15 -10.84
C VAL A 56 10.62 8.40 -10.00
N ALA A 57 9.96 8.54 -8.86
CA ALA A 57 10.20 9.66 -7.95
C ALA A 57 11.64 9.67 -7.40
N GLN A 58 12.20 8.50 -7.09
CA GLN A 58 13.59 8.36 -6.66
C GLN A 58 14.56 8.70 -7.79
N ALA A 59 14.32 8.24 -9.02
CA ALA A 59 15.12 8.60 -10.18
C ALA A 59 15.10 10.12 -10.44
N ILE A 60 13.93 10.77 -10.35
CA ILE A 60 13.81 12.23 -10.43
C ILE A 60 14.64 12.92 -9.34
N LYS A 61 14.62 12.40 -8.10
CA LYS A 61 15.38 12.96 -7.00
C LYS A 61 16.89 12.89 -7.27
N GLN A 62 17.39 11.77 -7.76
CA GLN A 62 18.81 11.59 -8.15
C GLN A 62 19.22 12.52 -9.31
N LEU A 63 18.35 12.67 -10.32
CA LEU A 63 18.64 13.62 -11.41
C LEU A 63 18.65 15.07 -10.91
N ARG A 64 17.79 15.43 -9.96
CA ARG A 64 17.79 16.77 -9.35
C ARG A 64 19.05 17.03 -8.52
N THR A 65 19.58 16.06 -7.79
CA THR A 65 20.86 16.22 -7.09
C THR A 65 22.00 16.40 -8.09
N ARG A 66 22.05 15.56 -9.13
CA ARG A 66 23.06 15.68 -10.19
C ARG A 66 22.99 17.03 -10.92
N ARG A 67 21.78 17.52 -11.20
CA ARG A 67 21.54 18.85 -11.78
C ARG A 67 22.11 19.96 -10.89
N LYS A 68 21.94 19.86 -9.57
CA LYS A 68 22.46 20.86 -8.62
C LYS A 68 23.97 20.85 -8.58
N GLU A 69 24.60 19.68 -8.51
CA GLU A 69 26.06 19.52 -8.58
C GLU A 69 26.62 20.13 -9.87
N LEU A 70 26.01 19.79 -11.01
CA LEU A 70 26.42 20.32 -12.30
C LEU A 70 26.27 21.85 -12.37
N GLN A 71 25.22 22.40 -11.75
CA GLN A 71 25.03 23.85 -11.67
C GLN A 71 26.10 24.55 -10.81
N GLN A 72 26.50 23.93 -9.71
CA GLN A 72 27.61 24.43 -8.89
C GLN A 72 28.90 24.46 -9.70
N PHE A 73 29.22 23.36 -10.38
CA PHE A 73 30.39 23.27 -11.25
C PHE A 73 30.39 24.31 -12.37
N ILE A 74 29.26 24.52 -13.04
CA ILE A 74 29.10 25.57 -14.06
C ILE A 74 29.36 26.96 -13.47
N ASN A 75 28.89 27.23 -12.25
CA ASN A 75 29.12 28.52 -11.59
C ASN A 75 30.59 28.72 -11.21
N GLU A 76 31.26 27.69 -10.71
CA GLU A 76 32.70 27.72 -10.42
C GLU A 76 33.52 27.99 -11.69
N LYS A 77 33.24 27.26 -12.77
CA LYS A 77 33.90 27.47 -14.07
C LYS A 77 33.60 28.83 -14.68
N LYS A 78 32.42 29.40 -14.46
CA LYS A 78 32.14 30.80 -14.84
C LYS A 78 33.00 31.79 -14.08
N ASN A 79 33.18 31.57 -12.77
CA ASN A 79 34.02 32.44 -11.95
C ASN A 79 35.49 32.37 -12.38
N GLU A 80 36.01 31.16 -12.62
CA GLU A 80 37.35 30.97 -13.21
C GLU A 80 37.46 31.72 -14.55
N GLY A 81 36.45 31.60 -15.42
CA GLY A 81 36.42 32.28 -16.72
C GLY A 81 36.40 33.80 -16.61
N ASN A 82 35.74 34.36 -15.59
CA ASN A 82 35.74 35.79 -15.33
C ASN A 82 37.11 36.26 -14.80
N GLN A 83 37.77 35.49 -13.94
CA GLN A 83 39.14 35.77 -13.50
C GLN A 83 40.12 35.77 -14.67
N LEU A 84 40.02 34.79 -15.57
CA LEU A 84 40.84 34.74 -16.80
C LEU A 84 40.60 35.95 -17.69
N LYS A 85 39.35 36.37 -17.89
CA LYS A 85 39.03 37.58 -18.65
C LYS A 85 39.65 38.83 -18.04
N ASN A 86 39.64 38.96 -16.71
CA ASN A 86 40.25 40.10 -16.03
C ASN A 86 41.78 40.10 -16.22
N LYS A 87 42.44 38.96 -16.03
CA LYS A 87 43.88 38.81 -16.31
C LYS A 87 44.24 39.16 -17.76
N ILE A 88 43.43 38.71 -18.72
CA ILE A 88 43.62 39.04 -20.14
C ILE A 88 43.53 40.56 -20.36
N LYS A 89 42.57 41.24 -19.75
CA LYS A 89 42.44 42.71 -19.86
C LYS A 89 43.66 43.42 -19.26
N GLU A 90 44.06 43.06 -18.03
CA GLU A 90 45.23 43.63 -17.35
C GLU A 90 46.52 43.45 -18.16
N LEU A 91 46.74 42.24 -18.69
CA LEU A 91 47.90 41.96 -19.55
C LEU A 91 47.85 42.75 -20.85
N THR A 92 46.67 42.87 -21.46
CA THR A 92 46.50 43.63 -22.70
C THR A 92 46.83 45.11 -22.48
N GLU A 93 46.36 45.71 -21.38
CA GLU A 93 46.66 47.09 -21.02
C GLU A 93 48.16 47.30 -20.74
N ARG A 94 48.80 46.39 -20.00
CA ARG A 94 50.26 46.41 -19.77
C ARG A 94 51.06 46.29 -21.07
N ILE A 95 50.66 45.39 -21.97
CA ILE A 95 51.28 45.22 -23.28
C ILE A 95 51.18 46.52 -24.08
N GLN A 96 50.01 47.18 -24.10
CA GLN A 96 49.83 48.45 -24.80
C GLN A 96 50.70 49.58 -24.23
N LEU A 97 50.87 49.65 -22.91
CA LEU A 97 51.77 50.62 -22.28
C LEU A 97 53.23 50.38 -22.65
N LEU A 98 53.70 49.13 -22.56
CA LEU A 98 55.06 48.75 -22.94
C LEU A 98 55.33 48.94 -24.44
N GLU A 99 54.35 48.66 -25.31
CA GLU A 99 54.44 48.94 -26.75
C GLU A 99 54.65 50.44 -27.02
N LYS A 100 53.97 51.32 -26.27
CA LYS A 100 54.14 52.77 -26.38
C LYS A 100 55.54 53.19 -25.91
N GLU A 101 56.05 52.64 -24.81
CA GLU A 101 57.41 52.91 -24.31
C GLU A 101 58.50 52.43 -25.27
N LEU A 102 58.26 51.31 -25.95
CA LEU A 102 59.19 50.69 -26.90
C LEU A 102 59.09 51.26 -28.33
N LYS A 103 58.26 52.28 -28.55
CA LYS A 103 58.11 52.92 -29.87
C LYS A 103 59.47 53.40 -30.38
N GLY A 104 59.84 52.97 -31.60
CA GLY A 104 61.12 53.28 -32.21
C GLY A 104 62.31 52.43 -31.74
N PHE A 105 62.10 51.41 -30.90
CA PHE A 105 63.13 50.40 -30.64
C PHE A 105 63.24 49.41 -31.80
N SER A 106 64.47 49.16 -32.25
CA SER A 106 64.77 48.16 -33.28
C SER A 106 65.98 47.32 -32.86
N ARG A 107 65.77 46.00 -32.73
CA ARG A 107 66.85 45.05 -32.42
C ARG A 107 67.96 45.05 -33.48
N ARG A 108 67.63 45.43 -34.73
CA ARG A 108 68.61 45.58 -35.81
C ARG A 108 69.51 46.81 -35.57
N GLU A 109 68.97 47.88 -35.02
CA GLU A 109 69.74 49.09 -34.69
C GLU A 109 70.68 48.85 -33.51
N LEU A 110 70.21 48.11 -32.49
CA LEU A 110 71.05 47.67 -31.37
C LEU A 110 72.29 46.90 -31.89
N LYS A 111 72.08 45.84 -32.68
CA LYS A 111 73.18 45.03 -33.26
C LYS A 111 74.12 45.84 -34.15
N LYS A 112 73.61 46.83 -34.89
CA LYS A 112 74.43 47.73 -35.72
C LYS A 112 75.31 48.63 -34.86
N ILE A 113 74.82 49.12 -33.72
CA ILE A 113 75.59 49.96 -32.80
C ILE A 113 76.67 49.12 -32.10
N GLU A 114 76.36 47.90 -31.66
CA GLU A 114 77.35 46.96 -31.10
C GLU A 114 78.48 46.68 -32.08
N ALA A 115 78.16 46.26 -33.31
CA ALA A 115 79.16 46.00 -34.34
C ALA A 115 79.98 47.24 -34.73
N ASN A 116 79.39 48.44 -34.65
CA ASN A 116 80.10 49.68 -34.89
C ASN A 116 81.07 50.02 -33.75
N ILE A 117 80.70 49.78 -32.49
CA ILE A 117 81.60 49.97 -31.34
C ILE A 117 82.78 49.01 -31.45
N GLU A 118 82.53 47.72 -31.67
CA GLU A 118 83.57 46.69 -31.80
C GLU A 118 84.57 47.02 -32.93
N ARG A 119 84.09 47.52 -34.07
CA ARG A 119 84.96 47.97 -35.18
C ARG A 119 85.82 49.17 -34.82
N LEU A 120 85.27 50.14 -34.09
CA LEU A 120 86.00 51.34 -33.68
C LEU A 120 87.02 51.02 -32.57
N GLU A 121 86.68 50.13 -31.64
CA GLU A 121 87.59 49.60 -30.61
C GLU A 121 88.74 48.81 -31.25
N TRP A 122 88.44 47.95 -32.22
CA TRP A 122 89.46 47.20 -32.96
C TRP A 122 90.40 48.12 -33.73
N ALA A 123 89.86 49.17 -34.37
CA ALA A 123 90.66 50.18 -35.07
C ALA A 123 91.59 50.94 -34.11
N LEU A 124 91.12 51.27 -32.90
CA LEU A 124 91.91 51.94 -31.86
C LEU A 124 93.01 51.04 -31.28
N GLN A 125 92.80 49.72 -31.22
CA GLN A 125 93.78 48.76 -30.71
C GLN A 125 94.85 48.35 -31.74
N THR A 126 94.50 48.35 -33.04
CA THR A 126 95.34 47.74 -34.09
C THR A 126 96.09 48.79 -34.92
N GLN A 127 95.64 50.05 -34.94
CA GLN A 127 96.24 51.11 -35.76
C GLN A 127 96.98 52.14 -34.90
N SER A 128 98.17 52.56 -35.33
CA SER A 128 98.88 53.70 -34.74
C SER A 128 98.28 54.99 -35.27
N LEU A 129 97.41 55.63 -34.50
CA LEU A 129 96.66 56.81 -34.91
C LEU A 129 97.24 58.08 -34.26
N PRO A 130 97.18 59.24 -34.92
CA PRO A 130 97.49 60.52 -34.28
C PRO A 130 96.52 60.81 -33.13
N ASP A 131 97.03 61.38 -32.03
CA ASP A 131 96.26 61.75 -30.81
C ASP A 131 94.90 62.43 -31.07
N ILE A 132 94.82 63.27 -32.09
CA ILE A 132 93.60 64.02 -32.44
C ILE A 132 92.50 63.07 -32.97
N ILE A 133 92.88 62.04 -33.72
CA ILE A 133 91.96 61.05 -34.29
C ILE A 133 91.55 60.04 -33.21
N GLU A 134 92.48 59.64 -32.35
CA GLU A 134 92.19 58.78 -31.19
C GLU A 134 91.16 59.44 -30.25
N ARG A 135 91.33 60.72 -29.90
CA ARG A 135 90.36 61.46 -29.08
C ARG A 135 88.97 61.54 -29.71
N ARG A 136 88.88 61.71 -31.03
CA ARG A 136 87.59 61.71 -31.74
C ARG A 136 86.95 60.32 -31.79
N LEU A 137 87.74 59.27 -31.94
CA LEU A 137 87.27 57.88 -31.90
C LEU A 137 86.77 57.51 -30.51
N THR A 138 87.48 57.87 -29.44
CA THR A 138 87.06 57.62 -28.06
C THR A 138 85.78 58.37 -27.72
N GLU A 139 85.64 59.64 -28.09
CA GLU A 139 84.38 60.39 -27.94
C GLU A 139 83.22 59.74 -28.72
N ARG A 140 83.49 59.24 -29.93
CA ARG A 140 82.47 58.56 -30.74
C ARG A 140 82.05 57.24 -30.12
N ILE A 141 82.99 56.45 -29.61
CA ILE A 141 82.73 55.20 -28.89
C ILE A 141 81.93 55.50 -27.62
N LEU A 142 82.25 56.56 -26.88
CA LEU A 142 81.53 56.94 -25.65
C LEU A 142 80.06 57.29 -25.94
N ARG A 143 79.79 58.13 -26.95
CA ARG A 143 78.42 58.45 -27.39
C ARG A 143 77.65 57.23 -27.89
N LEU A 144 78.31 56.34 -28.62
CA LEU A 144 77.70 55.08 -29.07
C LEU A 144 77.43 54.14 -27.90
N SER A 145 78.30 54.11 -26.90
CA SER A 145 78.17 53.29 -25.69
C SER A 145 77.03 53.76 -24.79
N GLU A 146 76.84 55.08 -24.64
CA GLU A 146 75.67 55.63 -23.94
C GLU A 146 74.36 55.28 -24.66
N ARG A 147 74.34 55.44 -26.00
CA ARG A 147 73.19 55.03 -26.81
C ARG A 147 72.94 53.52 -26.74
N LEU A 148 74.00 52.72 -26.65
CA LEU A 148 73.92 51.27 -26.49
C LEU A 148 73.29 50.91 -25.14
N LYS A 149 73.67 51.56 -24.04
CA LYS A 149 73.07 51.34 -22.71
C LYS A 149 71.55 51.55 -22.74
N HIS A 150 71.09 52.68 -23.28
CA HIS A 150 69.64 52.94 -23.41
C HIS A 150 68.90 51.95 -24.31
N LEU A 151 69.56 51.43 -25.35
CA LEU A 151 68.95 50.41 -26.21
C LEU A 151 68.94 49.03 -25.54
N LYS A 152 69.90 48.70 -24.68
CA LYS A 152 69.92 47.47 -23.88
C LYS A 152 68.78 47.45 -22.85
N GLU A 153 68.53 48.56 -22.17
CA GLU A 153 67.36 48.72 -21.28
C GLU A 153 66.03 48.48 -22.04
N LYS A 154 65.94 49.00 -23.27
CA LYS A 154 64.78 48.74 -24.15
C LYS A 154 64.72 47.29 -24.64
N GLU A 155 65.85 46.60 -24.82
CA GLU A 155 65.87 45.18 -25.18
C GLU A 155 65.30 44.31 -24.06
N GLU A 156 65.61 44.62 -22.80
CA GLU A 156 65.06 43.91 -21.64
C GLU A 156 63.53 44.06 -21.58
N LYS A 157 63.03 45.29 -21.66
CA LYS A 157 61.59 45.58 -21.76
C LYS A 157 60.93 44.89 -22.96
N TRP A 158 61.64 44.78 -24.09
CA TRP A 158 61.14 44.05 -25.26
C TRP A 158 61.06 42.54 -25.01
N LYS A 159 62.01 41.94 -24.29
CA LYS A 159 61.95 40.52 -23.88
C LYS A 159 60.77 40.28 -22.93
N GLU A 160 60.55 41.19 -21.99
CA GLU A 160 59.37 41.17 -21.09
C GLU A 160 58.07 41.26 -21.89
N LEU A 161 57.99 42.17 -22.86
CA LEU A 161 56.83 42.28 -23.75
C LEU A 161 56.54 40.96 -24.48
N GLN A 162 57.57 40.26 -24.97
CA GLN A 162 57.39 38.96 -25.62
C GLN A 162 56.88 37.89 -24.65
N ARG A 163 57.38 37.85 -23.42
CA ARG A 163 56.88 36.94 -22.37
C ARG A 163 55.40 37.22 -22.07
N MET A 164 55.04 38.49 -21.89
CA MET A 164 53.66 38.91 -21.62
C MET A 164 52.71 38.54 -22.77
N ARG A 165 53.15 38.64 -24.03
CA ARG A 165 52.36 38.18 -25.19
C ARG A 165 52.14 36.67 -25.18
N GLN A 166 53.16 35.89 -24.84
CA GLN A 166 53.03 34.43 -24.73
C GLN A 166 52.05 34.05 -23.62
N GLU A 167 52.12 34.72 -22.47
CA GLU A 167 51.17 34.52 -21.36
C GLU A 167 49.75 34.91 -21.77
N LEU A 168 49.58 36.04 -22.46
CA LEU A 168 48.28 36.47 -22.97
C LEU A 168 47.65 35.41 -23.87
N GLU A 169 48.43 34.82 -24.80
CA GLU A 169 47.91 33.77 -25.67
C GLU A 169 47.58 32.48 -24.92
N LYS A 170 48.39 32.09 -23.92
CA LYS A 170 48.03 30.97 -23.02
C LYS A 170 46.68 31.21 -22.35
N TYR A 171 46.49 32.38 -21.73
CA TYR A 171 45.22 32.71 -21.07
C TYR A 171 44.02 32.75 -22.03
N LYS A 172 44.21 33.21 -23.27
CA LYS A 172 43.17 33.15 -24.31
C LYS A 172 42.84 31.72 -24.71
N MET A 173 43.84 30.86 -24.86
CA MET A 173 43.64 29.44 -25.15
C MET A 173 42.88 28.75 -24.01
N ASP A 174 43.26 29.00 -22.76
CA ASP A 174 42.60 28.47 -21.57
C ASP A 174 41.14 28.95 -21.49
N LEU A 175 40.88 30.23 -21.75
CA LEU A 175 39.53 30.78 -21.79
C LEU A 175 38.67 30.12 -22.89
N ASN A 176 39.26 29.85 -24.05
CA ASN A 176 38.56 29.17 -25.15
C ASN A 176 38.32 27.69 -24.86
N ALA A 177 39.23 27.01 -24.16
CA ALA A 177 39.03 25.64 -23.69
C ALA A 177 37.89 25.61 -22.65
N LEU A 178 37.89 26.55 -21.70
CA LEU A 178 36.87 26.67 -20.67
C LEU A 178 35.47 26.95 -21.26
N ARG A 179 35.39 27.80 -22.29
CA ARG A 179 34.13 28.05 -23.03
C ARG A 179 33.59 26.79 -23.68
N ARG A 180 34.47 25.99 -24.31
CA ARG A 180 34.09 24.70 -24.92
C ARG A 180 33.61 23.71 -23.87
N SER A 181 34.31 23.58 -22.75
CA SER A 181 33.85 22.71 -21.66
C SER A 181 32.53 23.18 -21.06
N LEU A 182 32.34 24.50 -20.86
CA LEU A 182 31.07 25.06 -20.39
C LEU A 182 29.91 24.74 -21.33
N ALA A 183 30.12 24.77 -22.65
CA ALA A 183 29.10 24.40 -23.63
C ALA A 183 28.64 22.94 -23.43
N ILE A 184 29.58 22.01 -23.25
CA ILE A 184 29.29 20.60 -22.96
C ILE A 184 28.48 20.46 -21.68
N TYR A 185 28.87 21.14 -20.59
CA TYR A 185 28.12 21.07 -19.32
C TYR A 185 26.70 21.65 -19.44
N TYR A 186 26.49 22.67 -20.26
CA TYR A 186 25.14 23.17 -20.52
C TYR A 186 24.28 22.18 -21.30
N GLU A 187 24.85 21.49 -22.28
CA GLU A 187 24.16 20.43 -23.02
C GLU A 187 23.80 19.27 -22.10
N GLU A 188 24.72 18.82 -21.24
CA GLU A 188 24.45 17.79 -20.24
C GLU A 188 23.33 18.21 -19.28
N ARG A 189 23.37 19.46 -18.81
CA ARG A 189 22.31 20.00 -17.94
C ARG A 189 20.97 20.00 -18.65
N ARG A 190 20.94 20.41 -19.92
CA ARG A 190 19.72 20.40 -20.74
C ARG A 190 19.16 18.99 -20.88
N LYS A 191 20.01 18.00 -21.17
CA LYS A 191 19.60 16.57 -21.23
C LYS A 191 19.04 16.08 -19.90
N ILE A 192 19.61 16.49 -18.77
CA ILE A 192 19.08 16.16 -17.44
C ILE A 192 17.71 16.81 -17.23
N ASP A 193 17.54 18.07 -17.61
CA ASP A 193 16.28 18.79 -17.49
C ASP A 193 15.18 18.14 -18.34
N GLU A 194 15.49 17.78 -19.59
CA GLU A 194 14.59 17.02 -20.49
C GLU A 194 14.18 15.68 -19.84
N LYS A 195 15.14 14.87 -19.39
CA LYS A 195 14.86 13.60 -18.70
C LYS A 195 13.99 13.77 -17.45
N ILE A 196 14.23 14.81 -16.65
CA ILE A 196 13.39 15.11 -15.48
C ILE A 196 11.95 15.40 -15.92
N THR A 197 11.75 16.17 -16.98
CA THR A 197 10.39 16.46 -17.48
C THR A 197 9.68 15.22 -18.01
N GLU A 198 10.39 14.34 -18.70
CA GLU A 198 9.84 13.06 -19.18
C GLU A 198 9.43 12.15 -18.02
N LEU A 199 10.31 11.98 -17.02
CA LEU A 199 9.99 11.17 -15.85
C LEU A 199 8.85 11.77 -15.01
N ILE A 200 8.72 13.09 -14.96
CA ILE A 200 7.58 13.76 -14.32
C ILE A 200 6.27 13.37 -15.02
N LYS A 201 6.23 13.39 -16.35
CA LYS A 201 5.05 12.97 -17.11
C LYS A 201 4.70 11.52 -16.84
N ILE A 202 5.68 10.62 -16.94
CA ILE A 202 5.50 9.19 -16.68
C ILE A 202 4.96 8.96 -15.27
N ARG A 203 5.53 9.65 -14.26
CA ARG A 203 5.07 9.55 -12.88
C ARG A 203 3.62 10.00 -12.74
N ASP A 204 3.25 11.11 -13.36
CA ASP A 204 1.91 11.69 -13.23
C ASP A 204 0.86 10.82 -13.95
N GLU A 205 1.20 10.22 -15.10
CA GLU A 205 0.39 9.22 -15.80
C GLU A 205 0.15 7.98 -14.93
N ARG A 206 1.22 7.38 -14.38
CA ARG A 206 1.11 6.19 -13.51
C ARG A 206 0.38 6.48 -12.22
N LYS A 207 0.53 7.68 -11.66
CA LYS A 207 -0.25 8.12 -10.51
C LYS A 207 -1.74 8.22 -10.85
N SER A 208 -2.08 8.80 -12.00
CA SER A 208 -3.48 8.87 -12.45
C SER A 208 -4.08 7.48 -12.67
N GLU A 209 -3.32 6.53 -13.23
CA GLU A 209 -3.75 5.13 -13.35
C GLU A 209 -3.95 4.49 -11.97
N ALA A 210 -3.01 4.67 -11.04
CA ALA A 210 -3.13 4.15 -9.68
C ALA A 210 -4.37 4.72 -8.96
N ASP A 211 -4.66 6.00 -9.13
CA ASP A 211 -5.83 6.65 -8.53
C ASP A 211 -7.15 6.07 -9.10
N LYS A 212 -7.20 5.74 -10.40
CA LYS A 212 -8.36 5.07 -11.01
C LYS A 212 -8.59 3.68 -10.42
N HIS A 213 -7.54 2.87 -10.32
CA HIS A 213 -7.61 1.54 -9.71
C HIS A 213 -7.98 1.64 -8.21
N HIS A 214 -7.49 2.66 -7.51
CA HIS A 214 -7.87 2.92 -6.12
C HIS A 214 -9.37 3.21 -5.97
N ILE A 215 -9.95 4.01 -6.86
CA ILE A 215 -11.40 4.28 -6.87
C ILE A 215 -12.18 2.97 -7.09
N GLN A 216 -11.77 2.15 -8.05
CA GLN A 216 -12.40 0.85 -8.31
C GLN A 216 -12.30 -0.09 -7.10
N VAL A 217 -11.16 -0.12 -6.41
CA VAL A 217 -11.00 -0.87 -5.16
C VAL A 217 -12.00 -0.38 -4.10
N GLN A 218 -12.20 0.95 -3.97
CA GLN A 218 -13.18 1.48 -3.02
C GLN A 218 -14.62 1.08 -3.37
N GLU A 219 -14.99 1.11 -4.65
CA GLU A 219 -16.30 0.68 -5.13
C GLU A 219 -16.53 -0.82 -4.85
N LEU A 220 -15.57 -1.66 -5.21
CA LEU A 220 -15.62 -3.11 -4.95
C LEU A 220 -15.69 -3.42 -3.45
N ARG A 221 -15.03 -2.63 -2.59
CA ARG A 221 -15.18 -2.77 -1.12
C ARG A 221 -16.61 -2.53 -0.67
N LYS A 222 -17.25 -1.46 -1.16
CA LYS A 222 -18.64 -1.15 -0.83
C LYS A 222 -19.59 -2.24 -1.32
N GLU A 223 -19.38 -2.77 -2.52
CA GLU A 223 -20.17 -3.88 -3.05
C GLU A 223 -20.03 -5.14 -2.19
N VAL A 224 -18.81 -5.50 -1.81
CA VAL A 224 -18.55 -6.66 -0.93
C VAL A 224 -19.20 -6.47 0.44
N GLU A 225 -19.13 -5.27 1.01
CA GLU A 225 -19.76 -4.92 2.28
C GLU A 225 -21.29 -5.03 2.20
N PHE A 226 -21.90 -4.50 1.14
CA PHE A 226 -23.33 -4.64 0.88
C PHE A 226 -23.78 -6.11 0.74
N ILE A 227 -22.99 -6.95 0.08
CA ILE A 227 -23.25 -8.39 0.00
C ILE A 227 -23.15 -9.04 1.38
N ASN A 228 -22.15 -8.66 2.19
CA ASN A 228 -22.00 -9.18 3.57
C ASN A 228 -23.20 -8.82 4.45
N GLU A 229 -23.71 -7.58 4.36
CA GLU A 229 -24.91 -7.16 5.08
C GLU A 229 -26.15 -7.97 4.67
N LYS A 230 -26.34 -8.20 3.37
CA LYS A 230 -27.44 -9.05 2.87
C LYS A 230 -27.32 -10.48 3.39
N LEU A 231 -26.11 -11.05 3.36
CA LEU A 231 -25.84 -12.38 3.88
C LEU A 231 -26.12 -12.47 5.38
N ALA A 232 -25.79 -11.43 6.17
CA ALA A 232 -26.12 -11.36 7.60
C ALA A 232 -27.63 -11.35 7.83
N LYS A 233 -28.39 -10.49 7.11
CA LYS A 233 -29.86 -10.44 7.19
C LYS A 233 -30.50 -11.78 6.84
N ILE A 234 -30.02 -12.45 5.78
CA ILE A 234 -30.52 -13.79 5.38
C ILE A 234 -30.20 -14.84 6.45
N ARG A 235 -29.00 -14.77 7.07
CA ARG A 235 -28.62 -15.66 8.18
C ARG A 235 -29.58 -15.51 9.36
N ASP A 236 -29.91 -14.29 9.76
CA ASP A 236 -30.83 -14.02 10.86
C ASP A 236 -32.25 -14.52 10.56
N LEU A 237 -32.73 -14.29 9.34
CA LEU A 237 -34.03 -14.81 8.89
C LEU A 237 -34.06 -16.34 8.89
N ARG A 238 -33.02 -17.00 8.39
CA ARG A 238 -32.91 -18.47 8.42
C ARG A 238 -32.87 -19.01 9.84
N ASN A 239 -32.17 -18.34 10.76
CA ASN A 239 -32.16 -18.71 12.18
C ASN A 239 -33.55 -18.58 12.81
N LYS A 240 -34.28 -17.50 12.54
CA LYS A 240 -35.67 -17.33 13.00
C LYS A 240 -36.60 -18.41 12.45
N ILE A 241 -36.52 -18.71 11.14
CA ILE A 241 -37.30 -19.77 10.50
C ILE A 241 -36.96 -21.14 11.10
N MET A 242 -35.68 -21.41 11.36
CA MET A 242 -35.26 -22.66 11.99
C MET A 242 -35.77 -22.79 13.43
N GLN A 243 -35.76 -21.71 14.21
CA GLN A 243 -36.34 -21.70 15.56
C GLN A 243 -37.86 -21.90 15.53
N THR A 244 -38.58 -21.26 14.61
CA THR A 244 -40.03 -21.46 14.48
C THR A 244 -40.38 -22.86 14.02
N LEU A 245 -39.62 -23.43 13.08
CA LEU A 245 -39.78 -24.84 12.68
C LEU A 245 -39.54 -25.81 13.85
N LYS A 246 -38.50 -25.58 14.67
CA LYS A 246 -38.26 -26.38 15.89
C LYS A 246 -39.42 -26.28 16.89
N ARG A 247 -39.96 -25.08 17.11
CA ARG A 247 -41.15 -24.89 17.98
C ARG A 247 -42.38 -25.59 17.43
N ILE A 248 -42.64 -25.48 16.12
CA ILE A 248 -43.74 -26.20 15.47
C ILE A 248 -43.56 -27.72 15.61
N SER A 249 -42.32 -28.22 15.52
CA SER A 249 -42.03 -29.64 15.75
C SER A 249 -42.39 -30.07 17.17
N LYS A 250 -41.95 -29.33 18.19
CA LYS A 250 -42.28 -29.62 19.60
C LYS A 250 -43.78 -29.60 19.87
N ILE A 251 -44.49 -28.57 19.39
CA ILE A 251 -45.95 -28.46 19.55
C ILE A 251 -46.67 -29.65 18.90
N ARG A 252 -46.16 -30.17 17.77
CA ARG A 252 -46.75 -31.35 17.14
C ARG A 252 -46.47 -32.63 17.90
N GLU A 253 -45.27 -32.79 18.45
CA GLU A 253 -44.90 -33.92 19.29
C GLU A 253 -45.77 -33.95 20.55
N GLU A 254 -45.90 -32.81 21.24
CA GLU A 254 -46.82 -32.63 22.38
C GLU A 254 -48.29 -32.93 22.00
N GLN A 255 -48.74 -32.52 20.81
CA GLN A 255 -50.08 -32.84 20.31
C GLN A 255 -50.26 -34.32 19.97
N GLU A 256 -49.23 -35.00 19.46
CA GLU A 256 -49.27 -36.44 19.20
C GLU A 256 -49.25 -37.23 20.52
N GLU A 257 -48.48 -36.80 21.51
CA GLU A 257 -48.52 -37.36 22.87
C GLU A 257 -49.88 -37.18 23.53
N LEU A 258 -50.45 -35.97 23.45
CA LEU A 258 -51.80 -35.71 23.97
C LEU A 258 -52.85 -36.59 23.29
N LYS A 259 -52.79 -36.75 21.96
CA LYS A 259 -53.70 -37.66 21.24
C LYS A 259 -53.50 -39.11 21.68
N ARG A 260 -52.26 -39.58 21.85
CA ARG A 260 -51.98 -40.94 22.37
C ARG A 260 -52.54 -41.11 23.78
N LYS A 261 -52.39 -40.11 24.66
CA LYS A 261 -52.97 -40.11 26.00
C LYS A 261 -54.49 -40.12 25.95
N GLU A 262 -55.12 -39.35 25.06
CA GLU A 262 -56.57 -39.34 24.86
C GLU A 262 -57.11 -40.67 24.28
N GLU A 263 -56.38 -41.28 23.34
CA GLU A 263 -56.72 -42.60 22.79
C GLU A 263 -56.59 -43.68 23.86
N LEU A 264 -55.52 -43.63 24.66
CA LEU A 264 -55.32 -44.51 25.81
C LEU A 264 -56.45 -44.33 26.84
N LYS A 265 -56.82 -43.09 27.18
CA LYS A 265 -58.00 -42.80 28.02
C LYS A 265 -59.28 -43.39 27.45
N ARG A 266 -59.52 -43.30 26.15
CA ARG A 266 -60.72 -43.88 25.51
C ARG A 266 -60.73 -45.39 25.61
N ILE A 267 -59.59 -46.05 25.37
CA ILE A 267 -59.47 -47.51 25.47
C ILE A 267 -59.69 -47.96 26.92
N ILE A 268 -59.09 -47.26 27.89
CA ILE A 268 -59.26 -47.53 29.31
C ILE A 268 -60.73 -47.30 29.73
N ALA A 269 -61.34 -46.19 29.32
CA ALA A 269 -62.74 -45.90 29.64
C ALA A 269 -63.74 -46.88 28.99
N GLN A 270 -63.43 -47.38 27.79
CA GLN A 270 -64.21 -48.45 27.16
C GLN A 270 -64.07 -49.76 27.93
N ARG A 271 -62.84 -50.14 28.30
CA ARG A 271 -62.60 -51.34 29.11
C ARG A 271 -63.22 -51.27 30.50
N LEU A 272 -63.18 -50.11 31.15
CA LEU A 272 -63.86 -49.89 32.43
C LEU A 272 -65.38 -49.96 32.31
N ARG A 273 -65.96 -49.48 31.20
CA ARG A 273 -67.39 -49.67 30.92
C ARG A 273 -67.76 -51.14 30.75
N GLU A 274 -66.96 -51.90 29.99
CA GLU A 274 -67.16 -53.33 29.82
C GLU A 274 -67.07 -54.07 31.17
N ILE A 275 -66.13 -53.67 32.04
CA ILE A 275 -65.98 -54.21 33.40
C ILE A 275 -67.17 -53.83 34.29
N GLN A 276 -67.64 -52.57 34.25
CA GLN A 276 -68.83 -52.12 34.97
C GLN A 276 -70.07 -52.91 34.54
N GLU A 277 -70.29 -53.09 33.24
CA GLU A 277 -71.42 -53.85 32.72
C GLU A 277 -71.36 -55.33 33.12
N LYS A 278 -70.18 -55.96 33.06
CA LYS A 278 -69.98 -57.33 33.56
C LYS A 278 -70.22 -57.44 35.07
N PHE A 279 -69.77 -56.46 35.85
CA PHE A 279 -69.96 -56.43 37.30
C PHE A 279 -71.44 -56.27 37.68
N LEU A 280 -72.17 -55.37 37.02
CA LEU A 280 -73.61 -55.15 37.21
C LEU A 280 -74.48 -56.34 36.78
N THR A 281 -74.07 -57.09 35.75
CA THR A 281 -74.87 -58.19 35.18
C THR A 281 -74.55 -59.56 35.80
N GLN A 282 -73.31 -59.81 36.24
CA GLN A 282 -72.86 -61.14 36.69
C GLN A 282 -72.33 -61.18 38.13
N GLY A 283 -72.06 -60.03 38.78
CA GLY A 283 -71.63 -59.94 40.17
C GLY A 283 -70.26 -60.58 40.48
N LYS A 284 -69.48 -60.94 39.46
CA LYS A 284 -68.12 -61.50 39.57
C LYS A 284 -67.25 -60.95 38.43
N LEU A 285 -66.04 -60.49 38.74
CA LEU A 285 -65.03 -60.12 37.73
C LEU A 285 -64.14 -61.32 37.40
N ASP A 286 -63.71 -61.42 36.14
CA ASP A 286 -62.69 -62.38 35.71
C ASP A 286 -61.28 -61.95 36.13
N TYR A 287 -60.34 -62.91 36.17
CA TYR A 287 -58.94 -62.66 36.53
C TYR A 287 -58.27 -61.62 35.62
N GLU A 288 -58.57 -61.64 34.31
CA GLU A 288 -58.06 -60.66 33.35
C GLU A 288 -58.57 -59.24 33.62
N ASP A 289 -59.81 -59.10 34.11
CA ASP A 289 -60.43 -57.81 34.44
C ASP A 289 -59.85 -57.26 35.78
N LEU A 290 -59.50 -58.15 36.73
CA LEU A 290 -58.79 -57.80 37.96
C LEU A 290 -57.32 -57.45 37.72
N GLU A 291 -56.64 -58.18 36.83
CA GLU A 291 -55.26 -57.91 36.40
C GLU A 291 -55.16 -56.54 35.72
N PHE A 292 -56.11 -56.21 34.83
CA PHE A 292 -56.20 -54.90 34.19
C PHE A 292 -56.35 -53.75 35.20
N LEU A 293 -57.17 -53.93 36.24
CA LEU A 293 -57.37 -52.94 37.31
C LEU A 293 -56.14 -52.79 38.22
N VAL A 294 -55.39 -53.87 38.47
CA VAL A 294 -54.14 -53.84 39.23
C VAL A 294 -53.02 -53.17 38.44
N GLU A 295 -52.86 -53.50 37.15
CA GLU A 295 -51.85 -52.92 36.28
C GLU A 295 -51.98 -51.40 36.11
N HIS A 296 -53.22 -50.87 36.17
CA HIS A 296 -53.49 -49.44 36.08
C HIS A 296 -53.69 -48.76 37.45
N GLY A 297 -53.46 -49.49 38.56
CA GLY A 297 -53.49 -48.93 39.92
C GLY A 297 -54.89 -48.60 40.48
N LEU A 298 -55.95 -49.09 39.84
CA LEU A 298 -57.35 -48.74 40.15
C LEU A 298 -58.01 -49.66 41.19
N LEU A 299 -57.26 -50.58 41.79
CA LEU A 299 -57.75 -51.54 42.79
C LEU A 299 -57.59 -51.00 44.23
N THR A 300 -58.38 -49.97 44.58
CA THR A 300 -58.53 -49.52 45.98
C THR A 300 -59.98 -49.65 46.42
N ASP A 301 -60.21 -50.07 47.67
CA ASP A 301 -61.57 -50.27 48.22
C ASP A 301 -62.43 -48.99 48.11
N ASP A 302 -61.80 -47.81 48.25
CA ASP A 302 -62.44 -46.50 48.08
C ASP A 302 -62.83 -46.18 46.62
N PHE A 303 -62.15 -46.74 45.62
CA PHE A 303 -62.42 -46.47 44.21
C PHE A 303 -63.59 -47.30 43.69
N LEU A 304 -63.70 -48.57 44.10
CA LEU A 304 -64.81 -49.45 43.73
C LEU A 304 -66.16 -48.94 44.27
N ASP A 305 -66.17 -48.38 45.49
CA ASP A 305 -67.36 -47.75 46.07
C ASP A 305 -67.73 -46.43 45.39
N ARG A 306 -66.74 -45.67 44.89
CA ARG A 306 -66.96 -44.41 44.14
C ARG A 306 -67.35 -44.65 42.68
N LEU A 307 -66.97 -45.78 42.10
CA LEU A 307 -67.32 -46.18 40.73
C LEU A 307 -68.85 -46.26 40.52
N LEU A 308 -69.60 -46.55 41.58
CA LEU A 308 -71.06 -46.66 41.58
C LEU A 308 -71.78 -45.30 41.71
N THR A 309 -71.08 -44.21 42.05
CA THR A 309 -71.69 -42.91 42.39
C THR A 309 -71.22 -41.72 41.56
N MET A 310 -70.16 -41.84 40.76
CA MET A 310 -69.58 -40.73 39.99
C MET A 310 -70.09 -40.64 38.55
N SER A 311 -70.15 -39.42 38.02
CA SER A 311 -70.48 -39.16 36.61
C SER A 311 -69.31 -39.50 35.67
N GLU A 312 -69.61 -39.72 34.38
CA GLU A 312 -68.63 -40.16 33.36
C GLU A 312 -67.38 -39.26 33.26
N GLU A 313 -67.49 -37.98 33.62
CA GLU A 313 -66.39 -37.01 33.58
C GLU A 313 -65.46 -37.12 34.80
N GLU A 314 -66.00 -37.36 36.00
CA GLU A 314 -65.23 -37.50 37.24
C GLU A 314 -64.45 -38.83 37.29
N GLN A 315 -64.99 -39.89 36.68
CA GLN A 315 -64.30 -41.18 36.53
C GLN A 315 -63.05 -41.03 35.65
N ALA A 316 -63.13 -40.25 34.57
CA ALA A 316 -62.00 -39.98 33.69
C ALA A 316 -60.94 -39.06 34.32
N GLU A 317 -61.35 -38.17 35.23
CA GLU A 317 -60.46 -37.26 35.96
C GLU A 317 -59.70 -37.96 37.11
N ALA A 318 -60.36 -38.87 37.85
CA ALA A 318 -59.72 -39.65 38.91
C ALA A 318 -58.65 -40.63 38.39
N ILE A 319 -58.92 -41.25 37.23
CA ILE A 319 -57.94 -42.12 36.53
C ILE A 319 -56.74 -41.28 36.07
N LEU A 320 -56.97 -40.02 35.70
CA LEU A 320 -55.93 -39.08 35.30
C LEU A 320 -55.02 -38.68 36.46
N GLU A 321 -55.59 -38.35 37.62
CA GLU A 321 -54.83 -37.91 38.80
C GLU A 321 -53.94 -39.04 39.33
N GLN A 322 -54.40 -40.30 39.26
CA GLN A 322 -53.61 -41.46 39.69
C GLN A 322 -52.58 -41.90 38.64
N LEU A 323 -52.89 -41.83 37.34
CA LEU A 323 -51.90 -42.11 36.29
C LEU A 323 -50.81 -41.03 36.23
N GLU A 324 -51.16 -39.74 36.40
CA GLU A 324 -50.18 -38.65 36.50
C GLU A 324 -49.33 -38.76 37.77
N GLY A 325 -49.90 -39.20 38.89
CA GLY A 325 -49.15 -39.52 40.12
C GLY A 325 -48.14 -40.68 39.92
N SER A 326 -48.48 -41.68 39.10
CA SER A 326 -47.57 -42.78 38.76
C SER A 326 -46.49 -42.41 37.74
N ASP A 327 -46.82 -41.56 36.75
CA ASP A 327 -45.86 -41.03 35.75
C ASP A 327 -44.88 -40.02 36.39
N LEU A 328 -45.31 -39.24 37.39
CA LEU A 328 -44.43 -38.36 38.18
C LEU A 328 -43.43 -39.16 39.03
N ALA A 329 -43.86 -40.27 39.63
CA ALA A 329 -42.98 -41.17 40.38
C ALA A 329 -41.96 -41.90 39.48
N LEU A 330 -42.26 -42.09 38.20
CA LEU A 330 -41.32 -42.65 37.21
C LEU A 330 -40.37 -41.57 36.66
N LYS A 331 -40.81 -40.32 36.47
CA LYS A 331 -39.95 -39.21 36.03
C LYS A 331 -38.94 -38.75 37.08
N GLU A 332 -39.30 -38.74 38.37
CA GLU A 332 -38.33 -38.44 39.45
C GLU A 332 -37.20 -39.50 39.50
N ASN A 333 -37.50 -40.75 39.15
CA ASN A 333 -36.48 -41.81 39.07
C ASN A 333 -35.61 -41.75 37.81
N GLU A 334 -36.04 -41.12 36.71
CA GLU A 334 -35.21 -40.92 35.50
C GLU A 334 -34.35 -39.64 35.56
N GLU A 335 -34.79 -38.57 36.23
CA GLU A 335 -33.97 -37.37 36.44
C GLU A 335 -32.78 -37.64 37.40
N ASP A 336 -32.95 -38.49 38.42
CA ASP A 336 -31.86 -38.85 39.36
C ASP A 336 -30.79 -39.78 38.75
N VAL A 337 -31.09 -40.50 37.66
CA VAL A 337 -30.11 -41.37 36.97
C VAL A 337 -29.36 -40.62 35.85
N SER A 338 -29.86 -39.48 35.37
CA SER A 338 -29.18 -38.66 34.35
C SER A 338 -28.26 -37.57 34.94
N GLY A 339 -28.33 -37.31 36.25
CA GLY A 339 -27.48 -36.33 36.96
C GLY A 339 -26.11 -36.85 37.44
N SER A 340 -25.74 -38.10 37.16
CA SER A 340 -24.56 -38.76 37.75
C SER A 340 -23.55 -39.32 36.72
N VAL A 341 -23.41 -38.69 35.55
CA VAL A 341 -22.37 -39.05 34.55
C VAL A 341 -21.38 -37.91 34.21
N ASP A 342 -21.56 -36.67 34.71
CA ASP A 342 -20.67 -35.54 34.37
C ASP A 342 -19.52 -35.25 35.38
N GLU A 343 -19.06 -36.24 36.15
CA GLU A 343 -17.90 -36.08 37.04
C GLU A 343 -16.83 -37.20 36.94
N ALA A 344 -16.70 -37.82 35.77
CA ALA A 344 -15.57 -38.72 35.52
C ALA A 344 -15.09 -38.68 34.06
N GLN A 345 -14.52 -37.56 33.63
CA GLN A 345 -13.46 -37.55 32.62
C GLN A 345 -12.64 -36.25 32.65
N GLN A 346 -11.34 -36.45 32.86
CA GLN A 346 -10.24 -35.49 32.70
C GLN A 346 -10.09 -35.02 31.25
#